data_AF-A0AA35TH56-F1
#
_entry.id   AF-A0AA35TH56-F1
#
_cell.length_a   1.000
_cell.length_b   1.000
_cell.length_c   1.000
_cell.angle_alpha   90.00
_cell.angle_beta   90.00
_cell.angle_gamma   90.00
#
_symmetry.space_group_name_H-M   'P 1'
#
loop_
_entity.id
_entity.type
_entity.pdbx_description
1 polymer ?
#
loop_
_entity_poly.entity_id
_entity_poly.type
_entity_poly.pdbx_seq_one_letter_code
_entity_poly.pdbx_strand_id
1 'polypeptide(L)'
;MVAKIADLGVPRMRAAATMTKASGAGVYMPPEALEDRDQGEEEEVSKAKYSSSIDIFAFGVVAIFTLCQTFPSKLLAPNYREHGRLVGRTELERRERYMRMICRQLHEKHPLLQMIEGCLNLPENRPSIREVLRLLEEARAEVRDEQTDMNKLELLRALQSQKQRIYQMRQKETELSQQLHS
;
A
#
# COMPACT_ATOMS: atom_id res chain seq x y z
N MET A 1 -15.89 -15.15 1.39
CA MET A 1 -16.13 -13.75 0.96
C MET A 1 -15.51 -13.56 -0.40
N VAL A 2 -16.09 -12.72 -1.26
CA VAL A 2 -15.56 -12.38 -2.59
C VAL A 2 -15.32 -10.88 -2.63
N ALA A 3 -14.07 -10.46 -2.82
CA ALA A 3 -13.74 -9.05 -3.05
C ALA A 3 -13.76 -8.77 -4.56
N LYS A 4 -14.31 -7.63 -4.96
CA LYS A 4 -14.35 -7.17 -6.36
C LYS A 4 -13.78 -5.76 -6.45
N ILE A 5 -12.94 -5.51 -7.45
CA ILE A 5 -12.44 -4.17 -7.76
C ILE A 5 -13.57 -3.41 -8.48
N ALA A 6 -13.81 -2.18 -8.06
CA ALA A 6 -14.79 -1.26 -8.65
C ALA A 6 -14.10 0.07 -8.96
N ASP A 7 -14.83 1.00 -9.58
CA ASP A 7 -14.29 2.31 -10.02
C ASP A 7 -13.13 2.17 -11.02
N LEU A 8 -13.40 1.51 -12.14
CA LEU A 8 -12.42 1.34 -13.23
C LEU A 8 -12.10 2.64 -13.97
N GLY A 9 -12.75 3.76 -13.62
CA GLY A 9 -12.60 5.06 -14.27
C GLY A 9 -12.76 5.01 -15.80
N VAL A 10 -12.59 6.15 -16.47
CA VAL A 10 -12.32 6.14 -17.91
C VAL A 10 -10.84 5.75 -18.04
N PRO A 11 -10.47 4.62 -18.67
CA PRO A 11 -9.05 4.33 -18.94
C PRO A 11 -8.47 5.54 -19.67
N ARG A 12 -7.24 5.95 -19.31
CA ARG A 12 -6.53 7.14 -19.85
C ARG A 12 -6.26 7.09 -21.36
N MET A 13 -7.04 6.35 -22.15
CA MET A 13 -6.92 6.29 -23.59
C MET A 13 -7.39 7.57 -24.29
N ARG A 14 -8.28 8.44 -23.75
CA ARG A 14 -8.86 9.54 -24.59
C ARG A 14 -9.33 10.86 -23.95
N ALA A 15 -8.97 11.27 -22.72
CA ALA A 15 -9.35 12.63 -22.27
C ALA A 15 -8.37 13.22 -21.24
N ALA A 16 -7.51 14.12 -21.70
CA ALA A 16 -6.54 14.85 -20.87
C ALA A 16 -7.15 16.00 -20.05
N ALA A 17 -8.45 16.30 -20.17
CA ALA A 17 -8.99 17.60 -19.75
C ALA A 17 -9.83 17.60 -18.45
N THR A 18 -10.17 16.45 -17.85
CA THR A 18 -11.08 16.44 -16.69
C THR A 18 -10.68 15.37 -15.67
N MET A 19 -9.67 15.63 -14.86
CA MET A 19 -9.48 14.89 -13.62
C MET A 19 -9.53 15.84 -12.41
N THR A 20 -10.50 15.61 -11.55
CA THR A 20 -10.56 16.15 -10.20
C THR A 20 -9.29 15.74 -9.44
N LYS A 21 -8.53 16.73 -8.95
CA LYS A 21 -7.44 16.55 -7.97
C LYS A 21 -8.02 15.99 -6.66
N ALA A 22 -8.31 14.69 -6.61
CA ALA A 22 -8.73 14.02 -5.39
C ALA A 22 -7.50 13.86 -4.48
N SER A 23 -7.50 14.52 -3.32
CA SER A 23 -6.44 14.37 -2.32
C SER A 23 -6.43 12.91 -1.83
N GLY A 24 -5.41 12.14 -2.22
CA GLY A 24 -5.27 10.73 -1.83
C GLY A 24 -4.82 9.82 -2.96
N ALA A 25 -5.13 10.16 -4.22
CA ALA A 25 -4.70 9.35 -5.38
C ALA A 25 -3.17 9.24 -5.47
N GLY A 26 -2.45 10.32 -5.11
CA GLY A 26 -0.98 10.36 -5.19
C GLY A 26 -0.24 9.33 -4.32
N VAL A 27 -0.87 8.79 -3.27
CA VAL A 27 -0.22 7.77 -2.40
C VAL A 27 -0.12 6.41 -3.10
N TYR A 28 -1.07 6.11 -3.99
CA TYR A 28 -1.11 4.89 -4.81
C TYR A 28 -0.39 5.06 -6.15
N MET A 29 -0.04 6.29 -6.53
CA MET A 29 0.67 6.58 -7.76
C MET A 29 2.16 6.32 -7.57
N PRO A 30 2.80 5.56 -8.47
CA PRO A 30 4.24 5.42 -8.44
C PRO A 30 4.92 6.72 -8.89
N PRO A 31 6.18 6.96 -8.50
CA PRO A 31 6.88 8.22 -8.79
C PRO A 31 6.94 8.54 -10.29
N GLU A 32 7.17 7.54 -11.15
CA GLU A 32 7.25 7.75 -12.60
C GLU A 32 5.91 8.17 -13.24
N ALA A 33 4.79 8.00 -12.53
CA ALA A 33 3.48 8.46 -12.99
C ALA A 33 3.17 9.91 -12.55
N LEU A 34 4.07 10.52 -11.77
CA LEU A 34 4.00 11.89 -11.25
C LEU A 34 5.06 12.82 -11.85
N GLU A 35 6.00 12.29 -12.64
CA GLU A 35 7.00 13.10 -13.35
C GLU A 35 6.33 13.90 -14.47
N ASP A 36 6.03 15.17 -14.19
CA ASP A 36 5.75 16.17 -15.23
C ASP A 36 7.08 16.47 -15.94
N ARG A 37 7.15 16.15 -17.25
CA ARG A 37 8.32 16.49 -18.08
C ARG A 37 8.33 17.99 -18.38
N ASP A 38 8.74 18.79 -17.41
CA ASP A 38 9.15 20.18 -17.65
C ASP A 38 10.56 20.18 -18.23
N GLN A 39 10.66 20.20 -19.57
CA GLN A 39 11.77 20.83 -20.29
C GLN A 39 11.50 20.88 -21.80
N GLY A 40 11.25 22.10 -22.30
CA GLY A 40 11.64 22.55 -23.65
C GLY A 40 10.78 22.06 -24.81
N GLU A 41 9.92 22.96 -25.27
CA GLU A 41 9.53 23.25 -26.67
C GLU A 41 9.37 22.09 -27.69
N GLU A 42 8.18 22.13 -28.30
CA GLU A 42 7.69 21.42 -29.48
C GLU A 42 6.91 20.11 -29.26
N GLU A 43 5.78 20.07 -29.96
CA GLU A 43 4.66 19.15 -29.85
C GLU A 43 5.04 17.69 -30.11
N GLU A 44 5.38 16.95 -29.05
CA GLU A 44 5.00 15.54 -28.97
C GLU A 44 4.43 15.25 -27.59
N VAL A 45 3.10 15.04 -27.58
CA VAL A 45 2.28 14.67 -26.43
C VAL A 45 3.03 13.68 -25.54
N SER A 46 3.57 14.18 -24.44
CA SER A 46 4.21 13.43 -23.35
C SER A 46 3.22 12.41 -22.79
N LYS A 47 3.15 11.24 -23.41
CA LYS A 47 2.43 10.09 -22.90
C LYS A 47 3.23 9.56 -21.72
N ALA A 48 2.80 9.90 -20.51
CA ALA A 48 3.06 9.05 -19.34
C ALA A 48 2.84 7.60 -19.77
N LYS A 49 3.89 6.78 -19.74
CA LYS A 49 3.84 5.38 -20.17
C LYS A 49 3.05 4.57 -19.15
N TYR A 50 1.73 4.66 -19.25
CA TYR A 50 0.81 3.80 -18.52
C TYR A 50 1.08 2.36 -18.92
N SER A 51 1.64 1.60 -18.00
CA SER A 51 1.84 0.16 -18.15
C SER A 51 1.27 -0.54 -16.92
N SER A 52 1.10 -1.86 -17.04
CA SER A 52 0.65 -2.70 -15.92
C SER A 52 1.56 -2.59 -14.69
N SER A 53 2.79 -2.10 -14.83
CA SER A 53 3.69 -1.86 -13.68
C SER A 53 3.15 -0.82 -12.69
N ILE A 54 2.30 0.11 -13.15
CA ILE A 54 1.64 1.11 -12.29
C ILE A 54 0.61 0.42 -11.39
N ASP A 55 -0.17 -0.49 -11.95
CA ASP A 55 -1.16 -1.27 -11.19
C ASP A 55 -0.48 -2.18 -10.17
N ILE A 56 0.67 -2.78 -10.53
CA ILE A 56 1.48 -3.60 -9.61
C ILE A 56 1.98 -2.76 -8.43
N PHE A 57 2.42 -1.53 -8.67
CA PHE A 57 2.81 -0.62 -7.58
C PHE A 57 1.63 -0.29 -6.67
N ALA A 58 0.51 0.14 -7.25
CA ALA A 58 -0.69 0.47 -6.50
C ALA A 58 -1.18 -0.73 -5.66
N PHE A 59 -1.09 -1.95 -6.22
CA PHE A 59 -1.37 -3.18 -5.51
C PHE A 59 -0.47 -3.38 -4.28
N GLY A 60 0.84 -3.12 -4.39
CA GLY A 60 1.76 -3.15 -3.24
C GLY A 60 1.36 -2.17 -2.13
N VAL A 61 0.91 -0.96 -2.48
CA VAL A 61 0.41 0.02 -1.51
C VAL A 61 -0.90 -0.44 -0.85
N VAL A 62 -1.81 -1.06 -1.61
CA VAL A 62 -3.05 -1.65 -1.07
C VAL A 62 -2.74 -2.83 -0.14
N ALA A 63 -1.75 -3.66 -0.47
CA ALA A 63 -1.32 -4.75 0.38
C ALA A 63 -0.77 -4.24 1.72
N ILE A 64 0.04 -3.17 1.71
CA ILE A 64 0.48 -2.50 2.95
C ILE A 64 -0.72 -2.01 3.77
N PHE A 65 -1.67 -1.34 3.14
CA PHE A 65 -2.87 -0.85 3.84
C PHE A 65 -3.66 -2.01 4.46
N THR A 66 -3.80 -3.12 3.73
CA THR A 66 -4.51 -4.32 4.16
C THR A 66 -3.83 -5.00 5.36
N LEU A 67 -2.50 -5.10 5.37
CA LEU A 67 -1.78 -5.75 6.47
C LEU A 67 -1.64 -4.84 7.70
N CYS A 68 -1.41 -3.54 7.50
CA CYS A 68 -1.26 -2.59 8.59
C CYS A 68 -2.59 -2.07 9.15
N GLN A 69 -3.71 -2.28 8.44
CA GLN A 69 -5.04 -1.73 8.77
C GLN A 69 -5.00 -0.20 9.01
N THR A 70 -4.03 0.47 8.40
CA THR A 70 -3.75 1.90 8.58
C THR A 70 -3.34 2.49 7.25
N PHE A 71 -4.03 3.55 6.83
CA PHE A 71 -3.75 4.19 5.55
C PHE A 71 -2.33 4.77 5.52
N PRO A 72 -1.50 4.49 4.49
CA PRO A 72 -0.09 4.87 4.46
C PRO A 72 0.13 6.37 4.15
N SER A 73 -0.39 7.25 5.00
CA SER A 73 -0.33 8.72 4.85
C SER A 73 0.99 9.34 5.33
N LYS A 74 1.62 8.73 6.34
CA LYS A 74 2.85 9.25 6.96
C LYS A 74 4.08 8.69 6.24
N LEU A 75 4.33 9.17 5.03
CA LEU A 75 5.50 8.81 4.22
C LEU A 75 6.70 9.72 4.54
N LEU A 76 7.92 9.20 4.43
CA LEU A 76 9.10 10.07 4.43
C LEU A 76 9.12 10.93 3.15
N ALA A 77 9.76 12.09 3.28
CA ALA A 77 10.05 12.95 2.13
C ALA A 77 10.79 12.16 1.04
N PRO A 78 10.51 12.41 -0.24
CA PRO A 78 11.09 11.64 -1.35
C PRO A 78 12.61 11.77 -1.44
N ASN A 79 13.20 12.82 -0.85
CA ASN A 79 14.63 13.05 -0.85
C ASN A 79 15.14 13.39 0.56
N TYR A 80 16.42 13.17 0.80
CA TYR A 80 17.13 13.62 2.00
C TYR A 80 18.49 14.20 1.63
N ARG A 81 19.15 14.89 2.57
CA ARG A 81 20.51 15.42 2.38
C ARG A 81 21.52 14.54 3.10
N GLU A 82 22.55 14.11 2.37
CA GLU A 82 23.66 13.33 2.88
C GLU A 82 24.96 13.93 2.36
N HIS A 83 25.85 14.34 3.27
CA HIS A 83 27.11 15.04 2.95
C HIS A 83 26.92 16.24 1.99
N GLY A 84 25.82 16.99 2.19
CA GLY A 84 25.47 18.15 1.37
C GLY A 84 24.80 17.83 0.03
N ARG A 85 24.77 16.56 -0.40
CA ARG A 85 24.14 16.11 -1.65
C ARG A 85 22.68 15.71 -1.42
N LEU A 86 21.83 15.96 -2.41
CA LEU A 86 20.44 15.51 -2.40
C LEU A 86 20.40 14.06 -2.89
N VAL A 87 19.88 13.15 -2.06
CA VAL A 87 19.75 11.73 -2.36
C VAL A 87 18.27 11.35 -2.37
N GLY A 88 17.86 10.64 -3.41
CA GLY A 88 16.50 10.11 -3.56
C GLY A 88 16.28 8.91 -2.65
N ARG A 89 15.10 8.83 -2.05
CA ARG A 89 14.63 7.66 -1.31
C ARG A 89 13.84 6.76 -2.24
N THR A 90 14.08 5.46 -2.09
CA THR A 90 13.22 4.42 -2.66
C THR A 90 11.82 4.45 -2.01
N GLU A 91 10.82 3.90 -2.71
CA GLU A 91 9.46 3.83 -2.18
C GLU A 91 9.35 2.89 -0.95
N LEU A 92 10.30 1.96 -0.80
CA LEU A 92 10.46 1.13 0.40
C LEU A 92 10.94 1.94 1.60
N GLU A 93 11.99 2.74 1.43
CA GLU A 93 12.46 3.63 2.50
C GLU A 93 11.37 4.63 2.90
N ARG A 94 10.63 5.17 1.93
CA ARG A 94 9.53 6.10 2.23
C ARG A 94 8.40 5.46 3.04
N ARG A 95 8.24 4.14 2.95
CA ARG A 95 7.22 3.33 3.65
C ARG A 95 7.80 2.47 4.78
N GLU A 96 9.05 2.71 5.17
CA GLU A 96 9.80 1.85 6.10
C GLU A 96 9.08 1.60 7.43
N ARG A 97 8.34 2.60 7.95
CA ARG A 97 7.50 2.44 9.14
C ARG A 97 6.48 1.31 8.99
N TYR A 98 5.81 1.23 7.84
CA TYR A 98 4.79 0.21 7.58
C TYR A 98 5.43 -1.15 7.32
N MET A 99 6.55 -1.17 6.60
CA MET A 99 7.35 -2.39 6.40
C MET A 99 7.76 -2.99 7.75
N ARG A 100 8.28 -2.18 8.68
CA ARG A 100 8.58 -2.61 10.05
C ARG A 100 7.37 -3.14 10.82
N MET A 101 6.18 -2.62 10.59
CA MET A 101 4.95 -3.16 11.19
C MET A 101 4.62 -4.54 10.63
N ILE A 102 4.75 -4.72 9.31
CA ILE A 102 4.51 -5.99 8.63
C ILE A 102 5.54 -7.05 9.07
N CYS A 103 6.84 -6.72 9.11
CA CYS A 103 7.90 -7.64 9.56
C CYS A 103 7.80 -8.04 11.04
N ARG A 104 7.02 -7.33 11.85
CA ARG A 104 6.71 -7.76 13.23
C ARG A 104 5.61 -8.81 13.29
N GLN A 105 4.77 -8.86 12.25
CA GLN A 105 3.65 -9.79 12.15
C GLN A 105 4.00 -11.02 11.30
N LEU A 106 4.89 -10.85 10.34
CA LEU A 106 5.34 -11.87 9.41
C LEU A 106 6.85 -12.10 9.59
N HIS A 107 7.33 -13.32 9.35
CA HIS A 107 8.77 -13.56 9.33
C HIS A 107 9.44 -12.92 8.10
N GLU A 108 10.74 -12.67 8.19
CA GLU A 108 11.53 -11.94 7.18
C GLU A 108 11.44 -12.53 5.76
N LYS A 109 11.23 -13.84 5.64
CA LYS A 109 11.12 -14.52 4.33
C LYS A 109 9.69 -14.73 3.85
N HIS A 110 8.68 -14.15 4.50
CA HIS A 110 7.29 -14.44 4.20
C HIS A 110 6.93 -14.00 2.77
N PRO A 111 6.22 -14.81 1.95
CA PRO A 111 5.96 -14.50 0.55
C PRO A 111 5.21 -13.17 0.34
N LEU A 112 4.31 -12.78 1.25
CA LEU A 112 3.67 -11.45 1.21
C LEU A 112 4.66 -10.30 1.37
N LEU A 113 5.70 -10.46 2.20
CA LEU A 113 6.70 -9.41 2.39
C LEU A 113 7.53 -9.25 1.11
N GLN A 114 8.01 -10.37 0.55
CA GLN A 114 8.74 -10.37 -0.73
C GLN A 114 7.91 -9.77 -1.87
N MET A 115 6.61 -10.10 -1.90
CA MET A 115 5.68 -9.55 -2.89
C MET A 115 5.55 -8.03 -2.77
N ILE A 116 5.35 -7.51 -1.55
CA ILE A 116 5.23 -6.07 -1.31
C ILE A 116 6.53 -5.35 -1.70
N GLU A 117 7.68 -5.90 -1.33
CA GLU A 117 8.99 -5.36 -1.70
C GLU A 117 9.19 -5.29 -3.21
N GLY A 118 8.85 -6.37 -3.91
CA GLY A 118 8.89 -6.40 -5.38
C GLY A 118 7.96 -5.37 -6.00
N CYS A 119 6.73 -5.22 -5.50
CA CYS A 119 5.76 -4.28 -6.03
C CYS A 119 6.21 -2.81 -5.90
N LEU A 120 6.97 -2.47 -4.86
CA LEU A 120 7.46 -1.11 -4.59
C LEU A 120 8.81 -0.78 -5.25
N ASN A 121 9.33 -1.68 -6.09
CA ASN A 121 10.59 -1.48 -6.80
C ASN A 121 10.44 -0.50 -8.00
N LEU A 122 11.56 -0.21 -8.66
CA LEU A 122 11.58 0.50 -9.95
C LEU A 122 10.75 -0.26 -11.00
N PRO A 123 10.08 0.43 -11.94
CA PRO A 123 9.14 -0.16 -12.89
C PRO A 123 9.66 -1.41 -13.61
N GLU A 124 10.93 -1.42 -13.98
CA GLU A 124 11.63 -2.47 -14.73
C GLU A 124 11.89 -3.72 -13.88
N ASN A 125 11.93 -3.55 -12.57
CA ASN A 125 12.20 -4.60 -11.58
C ASN A 125 10.93 -5.05 -10.83
N ARG A 126 9.77 -4.46 -11.14
CA ARG A 126 8.50 -4.89 -10.54
C ARG A 126 8.10 -6.26 -11.07
N PRO A 127 7.52 -7.13 -10.23
CA PRO A 127 7.07 -8.43 -10.65
C PRO A 127 5.92 -8.30 -11.67
N SER A 128 5.84 -9.27 -12.57
CA SER A 128 4.66 -9.48 -13.38
C SER A 128 3.47 -9.88 -12.51
N ILE A 129 2.25 -9.68 -13.03
CA ILE A 129 1.04 -10.14 -12.34
C ILE A 129 1.06 -11.66 -12.05
N ARG A 130 1.70 -12.45 -12.91
CA ARG A 130 1.84 -13.89 -12.73
C ARG A 130 2.72 -14.22 -11.52
N GLU A 131 3.79 -13.48 -11.31
CA GLU A 131 4.68 -13.64 -10.15
C GLU A 131 3.99 -13.17 -8.87
N VAL A 132 3.24 -12.07 -8.92
CA VAL A 132 2.41 -11.63 -7.78
C VAL A 132 1.40 -12.71 -7.39
N LEU A 133 0.69 -13.29 -8.35
CA LEU A 133 -0.26 -14.39 -8.09
C LEU A 133 0.42 -15.62 -7.49
N ARG A 134 1.61 -15.98 -7.98
CA ARG A 134 2.41 -17.08 -7.42
C ARG A 134 2.73 -16.83 -5.94
N LEU A 135 3.25 -15.64 -5.60
CA LEU A 135 3.58 -15.28 -4.23
C LEU A 135 2.36 -15.23 -3.31
N LEU A 136 1.19 -14.83 -3.85
CA LEU A 136 -0.08 -14.86 -3.09
C LEU A 136 -0.54 -16.28 -2.80
N GLU A 137 -0.43 -17.21 -3.74
CA GLU A 137 -0.78 -18.61 -3.49
C GLU A 137 0.21 -19.28 -2.53
N GLU A 138 1.50 -18.93 -2.59
CA GLU A 138 2.51 -19.37 -1.61
C GLU A 138 2.19 -18.86 -0.20
N ALA A 139 1.91 -17.55 -0.07
CA ALA A 139 1.46 -16.97 1.20
C ALA A 139 0.18 -17.64 1.72
N ARG A 140 -0.76 -17.95 0.83
CA ARG A 140 -2.00 -18.63 1.20
C ARG A 140 -1.75 -20.05 1.70
N ALA A 141 -0.80 -20.76 1.10
CA ALA A 141 -0.42 -22.09 1.55
C ALA A 141 0.18 -22.04 2.96
N GLU A 142 1.10 -21.11 3.23
CA GLU A 142 1.69 -20.92 4.58
C GLU A 142 0.61 -20.58 5.62
N VAL A 143 -0.31 -19.67 5.29
CA VAL A 143 -1.43 -19.32 6.18
C VAL A 143 -2.37 -20.50 6.39
N ARG A 144 -2.60 -21.35 5.38
CA ARG A 144 -3.46 -22.52 5.50
C ARG A 144 -2.85 -23.58 6.41
N ASP A 145 -1.54 -23.78 6.33
CA ASP A 145 -0.84 -24.72 7.19
C ASP A 145 -0.89 -24.26 8.66
N GLU A 146 -0.82 -22.96 8.93
CA GLU A 146 -1.00 -22.39 10.28
C GLU A 146 -2.46 -22.35 10.76
N GLN A 147 -3.43 -22.14 9.85
CA GLN A 147 -4.86 -22.00 10.16
C GLN A 147 -5.65 -23.30 10.04
N THR A 148 -4.98 -24.44 9.83
CA THR A 148 -5.64 -25.76 9.73
C THR A 148 -6.49 -26.12 10.96
N ASP A 149 -6.39 -25.39 12.08
CA ASP A 149 -7.17 -25.67 13.30
C ASP A 149 -8.20 -24.62 13.74
N MET A 150 -8.31 -23.44 13.09
CA MET A 150 -9.29 -22.44 13.55
C MET A 150 -10.64 -22.64 12.87
N ASN A 151 -11.55 -23.29 13.58
CA ASN A 151 -12.90 -23.52 13.09
C ASN A 151 -13.65 -22.18 12.97
N LYS A 152 -14.61 -22.07 12.03
CA LYS A 152 -15.37 -20.83 11.73
C LYS A 152 -15.93 -20.15 12.99
N LEU A 153 -16.28 -20.95 14.00
CA LEU A 153 -16.79 -20.48 15.29
C LEU A 153 -15.74 -19.73 16.11
N GLU A 154 -14.48 -20.17 16.07
CA GLU A 154 -13.38 -19.55 16.80
C GLU A 154 -12.96 -18.24 16.15
N LEU A 155 -12.97 -18.17 14.82
CA LEU A 155 -12.79 -16.92 14.09
C LEU A 155 -13.86 -15.88 14.46
N LEU A 156 -15.13 -16.30 14.55
CA LEU A 156 -16.22 -15.41 14.96
C LEU A 156 -16.06 -14.91 16.39
N ARG A 157 -15.62 -15.78 17.32
CA ARG A 157 -15.32 -15.39 18.70
C ARG A 157 -14.14 -14.42 18.78
N ALA A 158 -13.07 -14.68 18.02
CA ALA A 158 -11.91 -13.80 17.94
C ALA A 158 -12.31 -12.39 17.45
N LEU A 159 -13.10 -12.31 16.37
CA LEU A 159 -13.60 -11.05 15.83
C LEU A 159 -14.50 -10.30 16.83
N GLN A 160 -15.39 -10.99 17.54
CA GLN A 160 -16.22 -10.37 18.58
C GLN A 160 -15.37 -9.80 19.72
N SER A 161 -14.39 -10.56 20.20
CA SER A 161 -13.49 -10.13 21.28
C SER A 161 -12.64 -8.92 20.88
N GLN A 162 -12.16 -8.88 19.63
CA GLN A 162 -11.41 -7.75 19.09
C GLN A 162 -12.30 -6.50 18.99
N LYS A 163 -13.56 -6.66 18.55
CA LYS A 163 -14.52 -5.56 18.46
C LYS A 163 -14.83 -4.96 19.84
N GLN A 164 -14.95 -5.79 20.87
CA GLN A 164 -15.12 -5.34 22.26
C GLN A 164 -13.89 -4.59 22.80
N ARG A 165 -12.67 -5.07 22.52
CA ARG A 165 -11.44 -4.36 22.92
C ARG A 165 -11.34 -2.99 22.28
N ILE A 166 -11.64 -2.88 20.97
CA ILE A 166 -11.63 -1.59 20.27
C ILE A 166 -12.65 -0.63 20.87
N TYR A 167 -13.85 -1.12 21.20
CA TYR A 167 -14.90 -0.32 21.85
C TYR A 167 -14.44 0.21 23.22
N GLN A 168 -13.84 -0.65 24.06
CA GLN A 168 -13.33 -0.26 25.37
C GLN A 168 -12.19 0.76 25.28
N MET A 169 -11.27 0.62 24.31
CA MET A 169 -10.21 1.61 24.11
C MET A 169 -10.78 2.98 23.74
N ARG A 170 -11.76 3.03 22.83
CA ARG A 170 -12.42 4.29 22.45
C ARG A 170 -13.15 4.95 23.61
N GLN A 171 -13.79 4.18 24.48
CA GLN A 171 -14.42 4.74 25.68
C GLN A 171 -13.38 5.33 26.62
N LYS A 172 -12.29 4.61 26.92
CA LYS A 172 -11.20 5.13 27.75
C LYS A 172 -10.55 6.39 27.15
N GLU A 173 -10.36 6.42 25.84
CA GLU A 173 -9.80 7.60 25.15
C GLU A 173 -10.73 8.80 25.24
N THR A 174 -12.05 8.57 25.19
CA THR A 174 -13.08 9.61 25.37
C THR A 174 -13.10 10.12 26.81
N GLU A 175 -13.06 9.22 27.79
CA GLU A 175 -13.02 9.55 29.22
C GLU A 175 -11.76 10.32 29.59
N LEU A 176 -10.60 9.90 29.08
CA LEU A 176 -9.32 10.59 29.30
C LEU A 176 -9.33 11.99 28.68
N SER A 177 -9.93 12.14 27.49
CA SER A 177 -10.09 13.43 26.83
C SER A 177 -11.00 14.37 27.62
N GLN A 178 -12.04 13.85 28.29
CA GLN A 178 -12.93 14.64 29.14
C GLN A 178 -12.26 15.08 30.44
N GLN A 179 -11.41 14.22 31.04
CA GLN A 179 -10.64 14.55 32.24
C GLN A 179 -9.54 15.59 32.01
N LEU A 180 -8.99 15.68 30.80
CA LEU A 180 -7.98 16.69 30.43
C LEU A 180 -8.57 18.07 30.14
N HIS A 181 -9.89 18.18 29.95
CA HIS A 181 -10.61 19.44 29.68
C HIS A 181 -11.50 19.88 30.85
N SER A 182 -11.37 19.23 32.02
CA SER A 182 -12.02 19.58 33.29
C SER A 182 -10.98 20.11 34.27
#